data_AF-A0A1C6HMY7-F1
#
_entry.id   AF-A0A1C6HMY7-F1
#
_cell.length_a   1.000
_cell.length_b   1.000
_cell.length_c   1.000
_cell.angle_alpha   90.00
_cell.angle_beta   90.00
_cell.angle_gamma   90.00
#
_symmetry.space_group_name_H-M   'P 1'
#
loop_
_entity.id
_entity.type
_entity.pdbx_description
1 polymer ?
#
loop_
_entity_poly.entity_id
_entity_poly.type
_entity_poly.pdbx_seq_one_letter_code
_entity_poly.pdbx_strand_id
1 'polypeptide(L)'
;MPVTNKSQIERMVSLCGASLPDKLAGIIDKWGHNKAALRDAGIAYAVDQIVDLMASGVQGIHLYTMNSPYVAKKVVGSVQKLLCDLNCTEA
;
A
#
# COMPACT_ATOMS: atom_id res chain seq x y z
N MET A 1 1.17 3.71 -2.86
CA MET A 1 2.35 3.05 -3.48
C MET A 1 2.73 1.88 -2.60
N PRO A 2 2.65 0.63 -3.07
CA PRO A 2 3.01 -0.53 -2.26
C PRO A 2 4.53 -0.66 -2.07
N VAL A 3 4.94 -1.03 -0.87
CA VAL A 3 6.34 -1.14 -0.46
C VAL A 3 6.93 -2.44 -1.00
N THR A 4 7.64 -2.34 -2.12
CA THR A 4 8.17 -3.53 -2.81
C THR A 4 9.68 -3.59 -2.88
N ASN A 5 10.37 -2.50 -2.53
CA ASN A 5 11.82 -2.41 -2.56
C ASN A 5 12.34 -1.50 -1.44
N LYS A 6 13.16 -2.07 -0.55
CA LYS A 6 13.79 -1.35 0.58
C LYS A 6 14.60 -0.14 0.11
N SER A 7 15.46 -0.31 -0.89
CA SER A 7 16.34 0.75 -1.39
C SER A 7 15.57 1.93 -1.99
N GLN A 8 14.38 1.67 -2.55
CA GLN A 8 13.52 2.73 -3.07
C GLN A 8 12.97 3.59 -1.93
N ILE A 9 12.61 2.97 -0.81
CA ILE A 9 12.03 3.67 0.35
C ILE A 9 13.09 4.46 1.08
N GLU A 10 14.26 3.87 1.31
CA GLU A 10 15.41 4.55 1.92
C GLU A 10 15.81 5.77 1.10
N ARG A 11 15.84 5.65 -0.24
CA ARG A 11 16.10 6.78 -1.13
C ARG A 11 15.02 7.86 -1.03
N MET A 12 13.74 7.48 -0.97
CA MET A 12 12.64 8.44 -0.86
C MET A 12 12.66 9.19 0.48
N VAL A 13 12.94 8.50 1.58
CA VAL A 13 13.12 9.08 2.91
C VAL A 13 14.30 10.06 2.91
N SER A 14 15.44 9.64 2.35
CA SER A 14 16.63 10.49 2.25
C SER A 14 16.43 11.72 1.38
N LEU A 15 15.64 11.63 0.30
CA LEU A 15 15.39 12.75 -0.61
C LEU A 15 14.32 13.73 -0.08
N CYS A 16 13.27 13.21 0.55
CA CYS A 16 12.15 14.03 1.01
C CYS A 16 12.29 14.51 2.46
N GLY A 17 13.28 14.02 3.21
CA GLY A 17 13.44 14.32 4.64
C GLY A 17 12.25 13.83 5.48
N ALA A 18 11.42 12.95 4.93
CA ALA A 18 10.19 12.48 5.57
C ALA A 18 10.51 11.36 6.56
N SER A 19 9.88 11.38 7.73
CA SER A 19 9.95 10.28 8.68
C SER A 19 9.16 9.08 8.15
N LEU A 20 9.72 7.88 8.34
CA LEU A 20 9.04 6.64 7.97
C LEU A 20 8.03 6.28 9.08
N PRO A 21 6.76 5.96 8.76
CA PRO A 21 5.80 5.49 9.75
C PRO A 21 6.29 4.21 10.44
N ASP A 22 6.04 4.07 11.75
CA ASP A 22 6.56 2.95 12.55
C ASP A 22 6.15 1.57 12.02
N LYS A 23 4.87 1.43 11.60
CA LYS A 23 4.37 0.20 10.96
C LYS A 23 5.22 -0.18 9.74
N LEU A 24 5.59 0.80 8.93
CA LEU A 24 6.37 0.59 7.72
C LEU A 24 7.85 0.31 8.04
N ALA A 25 8.42 1.00 9.03
CA ALA A 25 9.77 0.73 9.52
C ALA A 25 9.91 -0.73 9.99
N GLY A 26 8.96 -1.22 10.77
CA GLY A 26 8.94 -2.61 11.24
C GLY A 26 8.85 -3.64 10.10
N ILE A 27 8.08 -3.34 9.04
CA ILE A 27 8.01 -4.20 7.85
C ILE A 27 9.37 -4.28 7.14
N ILE A 28 10.03 -3.14 6.95
CA ILE A 28 11.31 -3.08 6.25
C ILE A 28 12.42 -3.75 7.07
N ASP A 29 12.42 -3.56 8.39
CA ASP A 29 13.39 -4.19 9.28
C ASP A 29 13.28 -5.71 9.23
N LYS A 30 12.05 -6.23 9.36
CA LYS A 30 11.80 -7.67 9.41
C LYS A 30 11.98 -8.39 8.06
N TRP A 31 11.51 -7.81 6.96
CA TRP A 31 11.47 -8.48 5.66
C TRP A 31 12.33 -7.84 4.57
N GLY A 32 13.08 -6.78 4.87
CA GLY A 32 13.86 -6.03 3.88
C GLY A 32 14.90 -6.84 3.09
N HIS A 33 15.33 -7.99 3.63
CA HIS A 33 16.27 -8.90 2.98
C HIS A 33 15.60 -9.92 2.03
N ASN A 34 14.27 -10.11 2.13
CA ASN A 34 13.51 -11.03 1.29
C ASN A 34 12.52 -10.24 0.42
N LYS A 35 12.85 -10.08 -0.86
CA LYS A 35 12.04 -9.30 -1.81
C LYS A 35 10.59 -9.81 -1.95
N ALA A 36 10.38 -11.13 -1.90
CA ALA A 36 9.04 -11.70 -2.03
C ALA A 36 8.21 -11.40 -0.78
N ALA A 37 8.78 -11.65 0.41
CA ALA A 37 8.10 -11.37 1.67
C ALA A 37 7.86 -9.87 1.88
N LEU A 38 8.83 -9.01 1.54
CA LEU A 38 8.68 -7.56 1.60
C LEU A 38 7.55 -7.07 0.69
N ARG A 39 7.46 -7.61 -0.53
CA ARG A 39 6.38 -7.26 -1.46
C ARG A 39 5.02 -7.65 -0.89
N ASP A 40 4.88 -8.86 -0.34
CA ASP A 40 3.61 -9.32 0.22
C ASP A 40 3.22 -8.48 1.45
N ALA A 41 4.18 -8.19 2.34
CA ALA A 41 3.97 -7.31 3.48
C ALA A 41 3.61 -5.86 3.05
N GLY A 42 4.26 -5.34 2.00
CA GLY A 42 3.97 -4.02 1.47
C GLY A 42 2.63 -3.92 0.74
N ILE A 43 2.16 -5.01 0.12
CA ILE A 43 0.79 -5.10 -0.40
C ILE A 43 -0.20 -5.07 0.76
N ALA A 44 0.02 -5.87 1.80
CA ALA A 44 -0.85 -5.89 2.99
C ALA A 44 -0.93 -4.51 3.66
N TYR A 45 0.22 -3.84 3.80
CA TYR A 45 0.28 -2.48 4.33
C TYR A 45 -0.49 -1.49 3.45
N ALA A 46 -0.37 -1.57 2.12
CA ALA A 46 -1.13 -0.70 1.23
C ALA A 46 -2.64 -0.95 1.31
N VAL A 47 -3.06 -2.20 1.48
CA VAL A 47 -4.47 -2.56 1.69
C VAL A 47 -4.98 -1.98 3.01
N ASP A 48 -4.23 -2.10 4.11
CA ASP A 48 -4.55 -1.50 5.42
C ASP A 48 -4.81 0.01 5.27
N GLN A 49 -3.88 0.73 4.63
CA GLN A 49 -4.03 2.17 4.39
C GLN A 49 -5.26 2.51 3.53
N ILE A 50 -5.57 1.69 2.53
CA ILE A 50 -6.73 1.90 1.67
C ILE A 50 -8.03 1.72 2.48
N VAL A 51 -8.10 0.70 3.33
CA VAL A 51 -9.25 0.45 4.21
C VAL A 51 -9.48 1.63 5.16
N ASP A 52 -8.43 2.13 5.79
CA ASP A 52 -8.51 3.29 6.68
C ASP A 52 -9.00 4.56 5.95
N LEU A 53 -8.50 4.81 4.74
CA LEU A 53 -8.91 5.94 3.92
C LEU A 53 -10.38 5.82 3.49
N MET A 54 -10.81 4.63 3.07
CA MET A 54 -12.21 4.37 2.72
C MET A 54 -13.14 4.57 3.92
N ALA A 55 -12.77 4.08 5.09
CA ALA A 55 -13.51 4.30 6.33
C ALA A 55 -13.58 5.79 6.72
N SER A 56 -12.61 6.59 6.28
CA SER A 56 -12.58 8.05 6.47
C SER A 56 -13.40 8.81 5.42
N GLY A 57 -14.03 8.14 4.44
CA GLY A 57 -14.92 8.75 3.46
C GLY A 57 -14.25 9.48 2.30
N VAL A 58 -13.04 9.06 1.90
CA VAL A 58 -12.38 9.66 0.72
C VAL A 58 -13.14 9.36 -0.58
N GLN A 59 -13.10 10.30 -1.53
CA GLN A 59 -13.80 10.16 -2.82
C GLN A 59 -13.14 9.16 -3.78
N GLY A 60 -11.88 8.82 -3.57
CA GLY A 60 -11.16 7.93 -4.47
C GLY A 60 -9.70 7.69 -4.07
N ILE A 61 -9.09 6.71 -4.73
CA ILE A 61 -7.75 6.23 -4.42
C ILE A 61 -6.93 6.18 -5.70
N HIS A 62 -5.80 6.88 -5.71
CA HIS A 62 -4.84 6.81 -6.80
C HIS A 62 -3.71 5.82 -6.48
N LEU A 63 -3.70 4.68 -7.18
CA LEU A 63 -2.75 3.59 -6.93
C LEU A 63 -1.55 3.65 -7.89
N TYR A 64 -0.37 4.03 -7.37
CA TYR A 64 0.90 3.82 -8.07
C TYR A 64 1.31 2.35 -8.03
N THR A 65 1.22 1.68 -9.19
CA THR A 65 1.49 0.24 -9.35
C THR A 65 2.96 -0.07 -9.62
N MET A 66 3.78 0.95 -9.90
CA MET A 66 5.21 0.80 -10.22
C MET A 66 5.49 -0.17 -11.38
N ASN A 67 4.68 -0.09 -12.44
CA ASN A 67 4.75 -0.99 -13.61
C ASN A 67 4.56 -2.49 -13.26
N SER A 68 3.91 -2.78 -12.12
CA SER A 68 3.63 -4.14 -11.69
C SER A 68 2.12 -4.43 -11.73
N PRO A 69 1.63 -5.13 -12.77
CA PRO A 69 0.22 -5.52 -12.83
C PRO A 69 -0.15 -6.53 -11.73
N TYR A 70 0.82 -7.30 -11.24
CA TYR A 70 0.64 -8.23 -10.11
C TYR A 70 0.21 -7.49 -8.85
N VAL A 71 0.92 -6.42 -8.50
CA VAL A 71 0.62 -5.60 -7.32
C VAL A 71 -0.76 -4.96 -7.45
N ALA A 72 -1.06 -4.41 -8.63
CA ALA A 72 -2.36 -3.80 -8.93
C ALA A 72 -3.51 -4.79 -8.70
N LYS A 73 -3.42 -5.99 -9.29
CA LYS A 73 -4.44 -7.04 -9.16
C LYS A 73 -4.63 -7.48 -7.70
N LYS A 74 -3.53 -7.64 -6.95
CA LYS A 74 -3.58 -8.05 -5.55
C LYS A 74 -4.25 -7.00 -4.66
N VAL A 75 -3.86 -5.74 -4.80
CA VAL A 75 -4.46 -4.65 -4.02
C VAL A 75 -5.94 -4.49 -4.36
N VAL A 76 -6.28 -4.33 -5.64
CA VAL A 76 -7.67 -4.15 -6.08
C VAL A 76 -8.53 -5.34 -5.68
N GLY A 77 -8.07 -6.57 -5.90
CA GLY A 77 -8.82 -7.77 -5.53
C GLY A 77 -9.08 -7.90 -4.01
N SER A 78 -8.25 -7.27 -3.17
CA SER A 78 -8.44 -7.26 -1.72
C SER A 78 -9.50 -6.27 -1.26
N VAL A 79 -9.72 -5.19 -2.00
CA VAL A 79 -10.60 -4.06 -1.60
C VAL A 79 -11.83 -3.88 -2.49
N GLN A 80 -11.93 -4.64 -3.60
CA GLN A 80 -13.00 -4.51 -4.59
C GLN A 80 -14.41 -4.60 -3.97
N LYS A 81 -14.61 -5.51 -3.02
CA LYS A 81 -15.92 -5.65 -2.36
C LYS A 81 -16.26 -4.43 -1.50
N LEU A 82 -15.28 -3.85 -0.83
CA LEU A 82 -15.44 -2.64 -0.02
C LEU A 82 -15.79 -1.44 -0.90
N LEU A 83 -15.09 -1.29 -2.03
CA LEU A 83 -15.39 -0.26 -3.01
C LEU A 83 -16.79 -0.41 -3.61
N CYS A 84 -17.23 -1.64 -3.88
CA CYS A 84 -18.58 -1.89 -4.38
C CYS A 84 -19.64 -1.48 -3.35
N ASP A 85 -19.44 -1.82 -2.08
CA ASP A 85 -20.41 -1.54 -1.01
C ASP A 85 -20.58 -0.02 -0.83
N LEU A 86 -19.47 0.72 -0.75
CA LEU A 86 -19.48 2.19 -0.63
C LEU A 86 -20.21 2.88 -1.78
N ASN A 87 -20.00 2.40 -3.02
CA ASN A 87 -20.61 2.97 -4.21
C ASN A 87 -22.07 2.52 -4.43
N CYS A 88 -22.54 1.49 -3.73
CA CYS A 88 -23.94 1.06 -3.77
C CYS A 88 -24.84 1.86 -2.81
N THR A 89 -24.26 2.60 -1.86
CA THR A 89 -25.01 3.42 -0.89
C THR A 89 -25.58 4.73 -1.46
N GLU A 90 -25.30 5.06 -2.73
CA GLU A 90 -25.80 6.27 -3.41
C GLU A 90 -27.01 6.03 -4.34
N ALA A 91 -27.70 4.89 -4.25
CA ALA A 91 -28.89 4.57 -5.05
C ALA A 91 -30.21 4.64 -4.26
#